data_AF-A0A836IEH8-F1
#
_entry.id   AF-A0A836IEH8-F1
#
_cell.length_a   1.000
_cell.length_b   1.000
_cell.length_c   1.000
_cell.angle_alpha   90.00
_cell.angle_beta   90.00
_cell.angle_gamma   90.00
#
_symmetry.space_group_name_H-M   'P 1'
#
loop_
_entity.id
_entity.type
_entity.pdbx_description
1 polymer ?
#
loop_
_entity_poly.entity_id
_entity_poly.type
_entity_poly.pdbx_seq_one_letter_code
_entity_poly.pdbx_strand_id
1 'polypeptide(L)'
;MSRHAGLLISVKGRQEGELEITHYPTKLTCSFCVSLAEERRSEELYVLYRLRVKESSILFSKTYGLLGHDKVGQAQPSTWDEIALYAQPAVMEMGKLSTIRVEYVTITEAEAKGLIEMGEVEKEFCRPFFTRGDTKHYEVKCTFHDAPPQAAAKNGKRARGSSELVSGSRARSAATAATVFTAVLVVVGIVAARRRGITWESAARAVHSWTGV
;
A
#
# COMPACT_ATOMS: atom_id res chain seq x y z
N MET A 1 -1.86 29.61 -9.24
CA MET A 1 -0.49 29.48 -8.69
C MET A 1 -0.42 28.14 -7.97
N SER A 2 0.33 27.18 -8.51
CA SER A 2 0.42 25.82 -7.94
C SER A 2 1.10 25.87 -6.58
N ARG A 3 0.45 25.36 -5.53
CA ARG A 3 0.98 25.28 -4.16
C ARG A 3 2.11 24.24 -3.99
N HIS A 4 2.61 23.67 -5.09
CA HIS A 4 3.53 22.52 -5.08
C HIS A 4 4.92 22.80 -5.68
N ALA A 5 5.23 24.04 -6.05
CA ALA A 5 6.55 24.40 -6.58
C ALA A 5 7.64 24.08 -5.54
N GLY A 6 8.45 23.04 -5.81
CA GLY A 6 9.61 22.66 -5.00
C GLY A 6 9.49 21.40 -4.12
N LEU A 7 8.40 20.64 -4.20
CA LEU A 7 8.31 19.34 -3.51
C LEU A 7 9.06 18.26 -4.31
N LEU A 8 9.90 17.47 -3.63
CA LEU A 8 10.61 16.34 -4.26
C LEU A 8 9.71 15.10 -4.44
N ILE A 9 8.71 14.94 -3.56
CA ILE A 9 7.77 13.83 -3.57
C ILE A 9 6.37 14.35 -3.89
N SER A 10 5.66 13.58 -4.70
CA SER A 10 4.22 13.68 -4.94
C SER A 10 3.53 12.50 -4.25
N VAL A 11 2.43 12.78 -3.55
CA VAL A 11 1.56 11.77 -2.95
C VAL A 11 0.17 11.95 -3.53
N LYS A 12 -0.27 10.97 -4.30
CA LYS A 12 -1.49 11.07 -5.09
C LYS A 12 -2.46 9.94 -4.76
N GLY A 13 -3.59 10.33 -4.17
CA GLY A 13 -4.81 9.51 -4.19
C GLY A 13 -5.63 9.89 -5.41
N ARG A 14 -6.81 10.48 -5.19
CA ARG A 14 -7.58 11.13 -6.25
C ARG A 14 -7.00 12.50 -6.63
N GLN A 15 -6.52 13.23 -5.64
CA GLN A 15 -5.89 14.54 -5.75
C GLN A 15 -4.51 14.52 -5.09
N GLU A 16 -3.61 15.41 -5.52
CA GLU A 16 -2.29 15.58 -4.90
C GLU A 16 -2.44 16.10 -3.46
N GLY A 17 -1.76 15.45 -2.51
CA GLY A 17 -1.76 15.84 -1.11
C GLY A 17 -3.05 15.53 -0.35
N GLU A 18 -3.99 14.81 -0.97
CA GLU A 18 -5.28 14.45 -0.36
C GLU A 18 -5.62 12.98 -0.61
N LEU A 19 -6.03 12.29 0.46
CA LEU A 19 -6.48 10.90 0.42
C LEU A 19 -7.93 10.79 0.85
N GLU A 20 -8.74 10.21 -0.03
CA GLU A 20 -10.11 9.81 0.27
C GLU A 20 -10.09 8.40 0.86
N ILE A 21 -10.40 8.28 2.15
CA ILE A 21 -10.45 7.01 2.88
C ILE A 21 -11.86 6.46 2.83
N THR A 22 -12.00 5.27 2.25
CA THR A 22 -13.28 4.56 2.21
C THR A 22 -13.57 3.92 3.57
N HIS A 23 -14.74 4.25 4.11
CA HIS A 23 -15.26 3.69 5.35
C HIS A 23 -16.22 2.54 5.06
N TYR A 24 -15.85 1.37 5.56
CA TYR A 24 -16.72 0.20 5.68
C TYR A 24 -17.05 -0.04 7.15
N PRO A 25 -18.16 -0.72 7.48
CA PRO A 25 -18.54 -0.99 8.86
C PRO A 25 -17.46 -1.67 9.71
N THR A 26 -16.54 -2.40 9.09
CA THR A 26 -15.49 -3.16 9.76
C THR A 26 -14.07 -2.63 9.53
N LYS A 27 -13.88 -1.65 8.63
CA LYS A 27 -12.54 -1.17 8.25
C LYS A 27 -12.55 0.17 7.55
N LEU A 28 -11.44 0.89 7.67
CA LEU A 28 -11.07 2.04 6.85
C LEU A 28 -9.98 1.60 5.87
N THR A 29 -10.08 2.01 4.61
CA THR A 29 -9.05 1.68 3.61
C THR A 29 -8.96 2.69 2.49
N CYS A 30 -7.76 2.87 1.94
CA CYS A 30 -7.50 3.57 0.69
C CYS A 30 -6.24 3.01 0.02
N SER A 31 -6.09 3.27 -1.28
CA SER A 31 -4.83 3.09 -1.99
C SER A 31 -4.36 4.43 -2.52
N PHE A 32 -3.05 4.67 -2.48
CA PHE A 32 -2.43 5.88 -2.98
C PHE A 32 -1.02 5.61 -3.49
N CYS A 33 -0.49 6.56 -4.25
CA CYS A 33 0.82 6.46 -4.85
C CYS A 33 1.77 7.49 -4.20
N VAL A 34 2.98 7.05 -3.85
CA VAL A 34 4.10 7.92 -3.50
C VAL A 34 5.08 7.88 -4.67
N SER A 35 5.40 9.03 -5.27
CA SER A 35 6.28 9.10 -6.44
C SER A 35 7.15 10.34 -6.39
N LEU A 36 8.19 10.40 -7.23
CA LEU A 36 8.88 11.65 -7.47
C LEU A 36 7.93 12.67 -8.13
N ALA A 37 7.99 13.91 -7.68
CA ALA A 37 7.26 15.01 -8.31
C ALA A 37 7.60 15.09 -9.80
N GLU A 38 6.62 15.41 -10.64
CA GLU A 38 6.73 15.31 -12.10
C GLU A 38 7.94 16.08 -12.65
N GLU A 39 8.19 17.27 -12.14
CA GLU A 39 9.32 18.15 -12.51
C GLU A 39 10.69 17.55 -12.18
N ARG A 40 10.75 16.56 -11.28
CA ARG A 40 11.99 15.96 -10.75
C ARG A 40 12.22 14.54 -11.28
N ARG A 41 11.30 14.00 -12.10
CA ARG A 41 11.37 12.61 -12.60
C ARG A 41 12.54 12.35 -13.56
N SER A 42 13.09 13.37 -14.20
CA SER A 42 14.24 13.19 -15.10
C SER A 42 15.58 13.49 -14.42
N GLU A 43 15.56 13.83 -13.13
CA GLU A 43 16.78 14.17 -12.41
C GLU A 43 17.45 12.92 -11.84
N GLU A 44 18.78 12.91 -11.87
CA GLU A 44 19.59 11.91 -11.19
C GLU A 44 19.54 12.18 -9.67
N LEU A 45 18.61 11.51 -9.00
CA LEU A 45 18.43 11.63 -7.55
C LEU A 45 17.86 10.35 -6.95
N TYR A 46 18.21 10.12 -5.68
CA TYR A 46 17.64 9.08 -4.85
C TYR A 46 16.99 9.72 -3.62
N VAL A 47 15.75 9.34 -3.36
CA VAL A 47 14.94 9.83 -2.25
C VAL A 47 14.44 8.64 -1.44
N LEU A 48 14.93 8.56 -0.21
CA LEU A 48 14.40 7.65 0.79
C LEU A 48 13.24 8.34 1.50
N TYR A 49 12.09 7.68 1.57
CA TYR A 49 10.92 8.20 2.26
C TYR A 49 10.40 7.23 3.32
N ARG A 50 9.70 7.78 4.31
CA ARG A 50 8.93 7.00 5.29
C ARG A 50 7.57 7.63 5.56
N LEU A 51 6.58 6.78 5.71
CA LEU A 51 5.23 7.14 6.14
C LEU A 51 5.17 7.14 7.67
N ARG A 52 4.58 8.19 8.22
CA ARG A 52 4.32 8.33 9.64
C ARG A 52 2.88 8.74 9.87
N VAL A 53 2.33 8.11 10.89
CA VAL A 53 1.02 8.42 11.46
C VAL A 53 1.22 8.55 12.96
N LYS A 54 0.44 9.42 13.58
CA LYS A 54 0.49 9.62 15.02
C LYS A 54 -0.07 8.41 15.79
N GLU A 55 -0.82 7.54 15.12
CA GLU A 55 -1.54 6.43 15.72
C GLU A 55 -1.04 5.05 15.27
N SER A 56 -0.81 4.17 16.24
CA SER A 56 -0.31 2.80 16.04
C SER A 56 -1.35 1.82 15.46
N SER A 57 -2.63 2.19 15.40
CA SER A 57 -3.73 1.35 14.89
C SER A 57 -3.95 1.46 13.37
N ILE A 58 -3.03 2.11 12.66
CA ILE A 58 -3.03 2.27 11.21
C ILE A 58 -1.90 1.43 10.64
N LEU A 59 -2.22 0.64 9.62
CA LEU A 59 -1.29 -0.22 8.93
C LEU A 59 -1.13 0.24 7.49
N PHE A 60 0.13 0.35 7.06
CA PHE A 60 0.50 0.56 5.66
C PHE A 60 1.01 -0.76 5.08
N SER A 61 0.71 -1.03 3.81
CA SER A 61 1.34 -2.14 3.08
C SER A 61 2.87 -1.99 3.01
N LYS A 62 3.35 -0.74 3.01
CA LYS A 62 4.76 -0.38 2.97
C LYS A 62 4.95 0.94 3.71
N THR A 63 5.88 0.96 4.67
CA THR A 63 6.14 2.14 5.53
C THR A 63 7.33 2.96 5.05
N TYR A 64 8.31 2.33 4.41
CA TYR A 64 9.51 2.96 3.88
C TYR A 64 9.64 2.62 2.41
N GLY A 65 10.16 3.54 1.60
CA GLY A 65 10.44 3.27 0.20
C GLY A 65 11.60 4.13 -0.30
N LEU A 66 12.19 3.68 -1.40
CA LEU A 66 13.30 4.34 -2.07
C LEU A 66 12.86 4.63 -3.50
N LEU A 67 12.88 5.91 -3.86
CA LEU A 67 12.50 6.40 -5.18
C LEU A 67 13.73 7.00 -5.85
N GLY A 68 13.91 6.77 -7.15
CA GLY A 68 15.04 7.40 -7.83
C GLY A 68 15.31 6.92 -9.24
N HIS A 69 16.22 7.65 -9.88
CA HIS A 69 16.84 7.29 -11.14
C HIS A 69 18.35 7.21 -10.96
N ASP A 70 18.97 6.24 -11.61
CA ASP A 70 20.42 6.23 -11.75
C ASP A 70 20.90 7.24 -12.80
N LYS A 71 22.22 7.39 -12.93
CA LYS A 71 22.85 8.34 -13.89
C LYS A 71 22.50 8.06 -15.34
N VAL A 72 22.04 6.85 -15.63
CA VAL A 72 21.64 6.39 -16.97
C VAL A 72 20.14 6.60 -17.18
N GLY A 73 19.44 7.18 -16.21
CA GLY A 73 18.00 7.43 -16.22
C GLY A 73 17.15 6.20 -15.89
N GLN A 74 17.75 5.07 -15.52
CA GLN A 74 16.97 3.88 -15.14
C GLN A 74 16.38 4.04 -13.76
N ALA A 75 15.09 3.71 -13.64
CA ALA A 75 14.37 3.67 -12.38
C ALA A 75 15.04 2.68 -11.41
N GLN A 76 15.49 3.15 -10.24
CA GLN A 76 16.08 2.29 -9.21
C GLN A 76 15.66 2.71 -7.79
N PRO A 77 15.08 1.80 -6.98
CA PRO A 77 14.41 0.56 -7.37
C PRO A 77 13.03 0.81 -8.01
N SER A 78 12.39 1.95 -7.73
CA SER A 78 11.11 2.35 -8.32
C SER A 78 11.06 3.87 -8.54
N THR A 79 10.18 4.31 -9.44
CA THR A 79 9.84 5.74 -9.63
C THR A 79 8.57 6.13 -8.87
N TRP A 80 7.85 5.13 -8.40
CA TRP A 80 6.62 5.25 -7.65
C TRP A 80 6.36 3.96 -6.88
N ASP A 81 5.65 4.09 -5.76
CA ASP A 81 5.21 2.98 -4.92
C ASP A 81 3.70 3.08 -4.68
N GLU A 82 2.98 1.97 -4.88
CA GLU A 82 1.58 1.84 -4.47
C GLU A 82 1.49 1.45 -3.00
N ILE A 83 0.76 2.24 -2.24
CA ILE A 83 0.57 2.04 -0.80
C ILE A 83 -0.91 1.83 -0.52
N ALA A 84 -1.22 0.75 0.19
CA ALA A 84 -2.53 0.52 0.76
C ALA A 84 -2.51 0.88 2.26
N LEU A 85 -3.54 1.58 2.71
CA LEU A 85 -3.81 1.86 4.11
C LEU A 85 -4.95 0.98 4.61
N TYR A 86 -4.80 0.47 5.84
CA TYR A 86 -5.83 -0.24 6.57
C TYR A 86 -5.88 0.26 8.02
N ALA A 87 -7.07 0.57 8.52
CA ALA A 87 -7.26 0.97 9.91
C ALA A 87 -8.63 0.50 10.43
N GLN A 88 -8.77 0.45 11.76
CA GLN A 88 -10.07 0.20 12.42
C GLN A 88 -10.96 1.45 12.35
N PRO A 89 -12.30 1.32 12.21
CA PRO A 89 -13.23 2.46 12.18
C PRO A 89 -13.10 3.42 13.38
N ALA A 90 -12.76 2.89 14.55
CA ALA A 90 -12.55 3.69 15.77
C ALA A 90 -11.53 4.83 15.59
N VAL A 91 -10.55 4.69 14.68
CA VAL A 91 -9.57 5.75 14.38
C VAL A 91 -10.25 7.00 13.81
N MET A 92 -11.30 6.82 13.01
CA MET A 92 -12.11 7.93 12.47
C MET A 92 -12.95 8.57 13.57
N GLU A 93 -13.64 7.76 14.39
CA GLU A 93 -14.51 8.24 15.49
C GLU A 93 -13.72 9.06 16.53
N MET A 94 -12.47 8.69 16.79
CA MET A 94 -11.57 9.40 17.69
C MET A 94 -10.95 10.66 17.07
N GLY A 95 -11.18 10.94 15.78
CA GLY A 95 -10.59 12.09 15.07
C GLY A 95 -9.06 11.99 14.88
N LYS A 96 -8.51 10.78 14.90
CA LYS A 96 -7.06 10.54 15.00
C LYS A 96 -6.34 10.42 13.64
N LEU A 97 -7.08 10.19 12.56
CA LEU A 97 -6.52 10.11 11.20
C LEU A 97 -6.97 11.29 10.35
N SER A 98 -6.41 12.46 10.63
CA SER A 98 -6.63 13.68 9.83
C SER A 98 -5.52 13.92 8.81
N THR A 99 -4.30 13.44 9.09
CA THR A 99 -3.13 13.63 8.22
C THR A 99 -2.17 12.45 8.27
N ILE A 100 -1.55 12.12 7.15
CA ILE A 100 -0.39 11.24 7.07
C ILE A 100 0.83 12.10 6.75
N ARG A 101 1.91 11.92 7.52
CA ARG A 101 3.17 12.61 7.27
C ARG A 101 4.07 11.71 6.44
N VAL A 102 4.50 12.19 5.29
CA VAL A 102 5.58 11.57 4.50
C VAL A 102 6.85 12.34 4.80
N GLU A 103 7.79 11.68 5.46
CA GLU A 103 9.13 12.23 5.69
C GLU A 103 10.07 11.70 4.62
N TYR A 104 10.98 12.54 4.13
CA TYR A 104 11.89 12.16 3.06
C TYR A 104 13.23 12.86 3.15
N VAL A 105 14.24 12.20 2.62
CA VAL A 105 15.62 12.67 2.57
C VAL A 105 16.24 12.26 1.23
N THR A 106 17.06 13.15 0.67
CA THR A 106 17.89 12.81 -0.49
C THR A 106 19.12 12.07 0.00
N ILE A 107 19.42 10.94 -0.62
CA ILE A 107 20.60 10.13 -0.29
C ILE A 107 21.52 10.02 -1.51
N THR A 108 22.77 9.67 -1.26
CA THR A 108 23.74 9.43 -2.32
C THR A 108 23.45 8.13 -3.07
N GLU A 109 23.93 8.02 -4.32
CA GLU A 109 23.84 6.76 -5.10
C GLU A 109 24.47 5.57 -4.36
N ALA A 110 25.58 5.79 -3.66
CA ALA A 110 26.26 4.74 -2.88
C ALA A 110 25.39 4.24 -1.72
N GLU A 111 24.73 5.16 -0.99
CA GLU A 111 23.80 4.80 0.08
C GLU A 111 22.57 4.07 -0.48
N ALA A 112 22.02 4.53 -1.62
CA ALA A 112 20.90 3.88 -2.29
C ALA A 112 21.24 2.45 -2.73
N LYS A 113 22.38 2.24 -3.38
CA LYS A 113 22.86 0.91 -3.78
C LYS A 113 23.05 -0.01 -2.57
N GLY A 114 23.67 0.48 -1.51
CA GLY A 114 23.82 -0.28 -0.27
C GLY A 114 22.46 -0.73 0.29
N LEU A 115 21.47 0.16 0.34
CA LEU A 115 20.12 -0.18 0.83
C LEU A 115 19.41 -1.22 -0.05
N ILE A 116 19.60 -1.15 -1.38
CA ILE A 116 19.05 -2.11 -2.34
C ILE A 116 19.72 -3.48 -2.17
N GLU A 117 21.05 -3.52 -2.15
CA GLU A 117 21.84 -4.76 -2.06
C GLU A 117 21.58 -5.52 -0.75
N MET A 118 21.43 -4.79 0.37
CA MET A 118 21.15 -5.38 1.69
C MET A 118 19.66 -5.71 1.91
N GLY A 119 18.77 -5.28 1.01
CA GLY A 119 17.32 -5.43 1.16
C GLY A 119 16.80 -4.74 2.43
N GLU A 120 17.32 -3.56 2.76
CA GLU A 120 17.06 -2.85 4.02
C GLU A 120 16.06 -1.70 3.90
N VAL A 121 15.61 -1.38 2.69
CA VAL A 121 14.68 -0.27 2.39
C VAL A 121 13.42 -0.34 3.25
N GLU A 122 12.96 -1.53 3.66
CA GLU A 122 11.72 -1.71 4.43
C GLU A 122 11.94 -1.97 5.94
N LYS A 123 13.18 -1.84 6.44
CA LYS A 123 13.58 -2.25 7.80
C LYS A 123 13.88 -1.05 8.70
N GLU A 124 13.99 -1.31 10.01
CA GLU A 124 14.38 -0.30 11.00
C GLU A 124 15.75 0.36 10.73
N PHE A 125 16.60 -0.30 9.94
CA PHE A 125 17.91 0.21 9.48
C PHE A 125 17.81 1.51 8.68
N CYS A 126 16.63 1.88 8.15
CA CYS A 126 16.43 3.16 7.49
C CYS A 126 16.39 4.36 8.47
N ARG A 127 16.18 4.14 9.77
CA ARG A 127 16.02 5.22 10.77
C ARG A 127 17.17 6.24 10.82
N PRO A 128 18.46 5.85 10.78
CA PRO A 128 19.60 6.78 10.87
C PRO A 128 19.64 7.83 9.76
N PHE A 129 19.09 7.55 8.58
CA PHE A 129 19.05 8.52 7.47
C PHE A 129 18.13 9.71 7.79
N PHE A 130 17.10 9.49 8.61
CA PHE A 130 16.11 10.51 8.96
C PHE A 130 16.41 11.25 10.28
N THR A 131 17.53 10.97 10.94
CA THR A 131 17.95 11.67 12.16
C THR A 131 19.01 12.74 11.89
N ARG A 132 19.51 12.84 10.65
CA ARG A 132 20.61 13.73 10.22
C ARG A 132 20.24 15.22 10.08
N GLY A 133 19.01 15.64 10.41
CA GLY A 133 18.60 17.05 10.35
C GLY A 133 18.08 17.52 9.00
N ASP A 134 18.44 16.86 7.90
CA ASP A 134 18.00 17.20 6.53
C ASP A 134 16.65 16.60 6.12
N THR A 135 15.92 16.04 7.08
CA THR A 135 14.62 15.40 6.81
C THR A 135 13.57 16.44 6.51
N LYS A 136 13.03 16.39 5.29
CA LYS A 136 11.87 17.16 4.87
C LYS A 136 10.61 16.36 5.13
N HIS A 137 9.47 17.04 5.21
CA HIS A 137 8.19 16.38 5.37
C HIS A 137 7.12 16.99 4.49
N TYR A 138 6.15 16.16 4.11
CA TYR A 138 4.97 16.50 3.36
C TYR A 138 3.76 15.92 4.09
N GLU A 139 2.80 16.78 4.43
CA GLU A 139 1.58 16.36 5.12
C GLU A 139 0.45 16.17 4.12
N VAL A 140 -0.10 14.97 4.11
CA VAL A 140 -1.17 14.54 3.23
C VAL A 140 -2.46 14.53 4.03
N LYS A 141 -3.46 15.26 3.58
CA LYS A 141 -4.75 15.34 4.27
C LYS A 141 -5.58 14.10 4.02
N CYS A 142 -6.28 13.64 5.05
CA CYS A 142 -7.19 12.50 4.96
C CYS A 142 -8.63 12.99 5.12
N THR A 143 -9.50 12.55 4.21
CA THR A 143 -10.95 12.73 4.28
C THR A 143 -11.62 11.36 4.26
N PHE A 144 -12.83 11.27 4.82
CA PHE A 144 -13.56 10.00 4.90
C PHE A 144 -14.80 10.06 4.02
N HIS A 145 -15.13 8.94 3.40
CA HIS A 145 -16.38 8.74 2.68
C HIS A 145 -16.90 7.33 2.92
N ASP A 146 -18.22 7.17 3.03
CA ASP A 146 -18.81 5.85 3.17
C ASP A 146 -18.69 5.06 1.87
N ALA A 147 -18.44 3.75 2.00
CA ALA A 147 -18.44 2.85 0.87
C ALA A 147 -19.84 2.85 0.21
N PRO A 148 -19.91 2.83 -1.14
CA PRO A 148 -21.19 2.70 -1.81
C PRO A 148 -21.88 1.40 -1.36
N PRO A 149 -23.21 1.40 -1.19
CA PRO A 149 -23.94 0.20 -0.80
C PRO A 149 -23.64 -0.90 -1.82
N GLN A 150 -23.11 -2.03 -1.34
CA GLN A 150 -22.87 -3.19 -2.20
C GLN A 150 -24.21 -3.60 -2.83
N ALA A 151 -24.36 -3.39 -4.13
CA ALA A 151 -25.46 -3.98 -4.88
C ALA A 151 -25.35 -5.49 -4.69
N ALA A 152 -26.31 -6.08 -3.97
CA ALA A 152 -26.38 -7.52 -3.79
C ALA A 152 -26.35 -8.17 -5.17
N ALA A 153 -25.24 -8.83 -5.50
CA ALA A 153 -25.14 -9.63 -6.71
C ALA A 153 -26.25 -10.68 -6.64
N LYS A 154 -27.32 -10.47 -7.42
CA LYS A 154 -28.40 -11.44 -7.61
C LYS A 154 -27.82 -12.68 -8.28
N ASN A 155 -27.26 -13.59 -7.51
CA ASN A 155 -27.06 -14.97 -7.94
C ASN A 155 -28.40 -15.70 -7.91
N GLY A 156 -29.27 -15.35 -8.87
CA GLY A 156 -30.44 -16.13 -9.21
C GLY A 156 -30.05 -17.27 -10.13
N LYS A 157 -29.70 -18.43 -9.56
CA LYS A 157 -29.71 -19.71 -10.26
C LYS A 157 -31.09 -19.90 -10.93
N ARG A 158 -31.15 -19.89 -12.26
CA ARG A 158 -32.18 -20.62 -13.01
C ARG A 158 -31.50 -21.78 -13.72
N ALA A 159 -31.69 -22.97 -13.16
CA ALA A 159 -31.44 -24.23 -13.83
C ALA A 159 -32.67 -24.63 -14.67
N ARG A 160 -32.42 -25.28 -15.83
CA ARG A 160 -33.31 -25.90 -16.85
C ARG A 160 -33.18 -25.19 -18.21
N GLY A 161 -32.80 -25.81 -19.32
CA GLY A 161 -32.52 -27.20 -19.63
C GLY A 161 -32.09 -27.36 -21.11
N SER A 162 -31.82 -28.62 -21.49
CA SER A 162 -31.74 -29.22 -22.84
C SER A 162 -30.62 -28.82 -23.83
N SER A 163 -29.64 -29.75 -23.95
CA SER A 163 -29.07 -30.44 -25.13
C SER A 163 -29.02 -29.77 -26.52
N GLU A 164 -27.78 -29.70 -27.06
CA GLU A 164 -27.29 -30.11 -28.42
C GLU A 164 -28.01 -29.59 -29.70
N LEU A 165 -27.38 -29.19 -30.82
CA LEU A 165 -26.06 -29.45 -31.44
C LEU A 165 -25.67 -28.27 -32.38
N VAL A 166 -24.34 -28.07 -32.51
CA VAL A 166 -23.54 -27.76 -33.73
C VAL A 166 -23.89 -26.53 -34.59
N SER A 167 -22.97 -25.55 -34.63
CA SER A 167 -22.40 -25.04 -35.89
C SER A 167 -21.21 -24.08 -35.65
N GLY A 168 -20.06 -24.38 -36.28
CA GLY A 168 -19.24 -23.40 -37.01
C GLY A 168 -18.33 -22.39 -36.28
N SER A 169 -17.02 -22.69 -36.30
CA SER A 169 -15.93 -21.80 -36.77
C SER A 169 -15.48 -20.54 -35.99
N ARG A 170 -14.23 -20.64 -35.47
CA ARG A 170 -13.11 -19.68 -35.39
C ARG A 170 -13.21 -18.37 -34.56
N ALA A 171 -12.39 -18.39 -33.50
CA ALA A 171 -11.33 -17.41 -33.13
C ALA A 171 -11.55 -16.43 -31.95
N ARG A 172 -10.52 -16.43 -31.06
CA ARG A 172 -10.06 -15.46 -30.05
C ARG A 172 -10.89 -15.25 -28.77
N SER A 173 -10.39 -15.80 -27.65
CA SER A 173 -9.87 -15.03 -26.49
C SER A 173 -9.57 -15.95 -25.31
N ALA A 174 -8.29 -16.12 -24.98
CA ALA A 174 -7.84 -16.74 -23.74
C ALA A 174 -7.52 -15.63 -22.74
N ALA A 175 -8.48 -15.25 -21.89
CA ALA A 175 -8.25 -14.34 -20.77
C ALA A 175 -9.35 -14.42 -19.71
N THR A 176 -9.61 -15.59 -19.12
CA THR A 176 -10.42 -15.68 -17.89
C THR A 176 -10.14 -17.01 -17.17
N ALA A 177 -9.01 -17.10 -16.47
CA ALA A 177 -8.74 -18.24 -15.58
C ALA A 177 -7.84 -17.92 -14.37
N ALA A 178 -7.47 -16.66 -14.14
CA ALA A 178 -6.55 -16.29 -13.04
C ALA A 178 -7.24 -15.79 -11.76
N THR A 179 -8.52 -15.42 -11.80
CA THR A 179 -9.20 -14.75 -10.67
C THR A 179 -9.87 -15.70 -9.67
N VAL A 180 -10.06 -16.97 -10.01
CA VAL A 180 -10.74 -17.93 -9.11
C VAL A 180 -9.75 -18.62 -8.16
N PHE A 181 -8.49 -18.80 -8.57
CA PHE A 181 -7.52 -19.53 -7.75
C PHE A 181 -7.01 -18.75 -6.54
N THR A 182 -6.86 -17.43 -6.63
CA THR A 182 -6.37 -16.60 -5.51
C THR A 182 -7.39 -16.49 -4.38
N ALA A 183 -8.69 -16.40 -4.70
CA ALA A 183 -9.74 -16.34 -3.69
C ALA A 183 -9.89 -17.67 -2.89
N VAL A 184 -9.69 -18.82 -3.54
CA VAL A 184 -9.81 -20.13 -2.90
C VAL A 184 -8.66 -20.39 -1.91
N LEU A 185 -7.43 -19.96 -2.23
CA LEU A 185 -6.27 -20.18 -1.35
C LEU A 185 -6.37 -19.39 -0.04
N VAL A 186 -6.90 -18.15 -0.07
CA VAL A 186 -7.09 -17.34 1.14
C VAL A 186 -8.14 -17.96 2.07
N VAL A 187 -9.24 -18.48 1.51
CA VAL A 187 -10.31 -19.11 2.30
C VAL A 187 -9.83 -20.43 2.92
N VAL A 188 -9.05 -21.25 2.19
CA VAL A 188 -8.49 -22.50 2.74
C VAL A 188 -7.47 -22.23 3.85
N GLY A 189 -6.64 -21.18 3.72
CA GLY A 189 -5.68 -20.79 4.76
C GLY A 189 -6.36 -20.39 6.08
N ILE A 190 -7.46 -19.65 6.01
CA ILE A 190 -8.21 -19.20 7.19
C ILE A 190 -8.93 -20.38 7.88
N VAL A 191 -9.46 -21.34 7.10
CA VAL A 191 -10.13 -22.53 7.64
C VAL A 191 -9.13 -23.51 8.27
N ALA A 192 -7.95 -23.67 7.67
CA ALA A 192 -6.87 -24.50 8.23
C ALA A 192 -6.32 -23.94 9.56
N ALA A 193 -6.21 -22.61 9.69
CA ALA A 193 -5.78 -21.96 10.92
C ALA A 193 -6.78 -22.14 12.07
N ARG A 194 -8.09 -22.07 11.78
CA ARG A 194 -9.14 -22.30 12.80
C ARG A 194 -9.24 -23.75 13.26
N ARG A 195 -8.98 -24.73 12.39
CA ARG A 195 -8.99 -26.17 12.77
C ARG A 195 -7.80 -26.57 13.65
N ARG A 196 -6.71 -25.80 13.68
CA ARG A 196 -5.53 -26.07 14.52
C ARG A 196 -5.55 -25.38 15.88
N GLY A 197 -6.65 -24.73 16.25
CA GLY A 197 -6.78 -24.09 17.58
C GLY A 197 -5.79 -22.95 17.82
N ILE A 198 -5.21 -22.38 16.76
CA ILE A 198 -4.29 -21.24 16.87
C ILE A 198 -5.15 -19.99 17.09
N THR A 199 -5.38 -19.64 18.34
CA THR A 199 -5.96 -18.36 18.72
C THR A 199 -4.90 -17.26 18.57
N TRP A 200 -5.36 -16.03 18.27
CA TRP A 200 -4.50 -14.85 18.09
C TRP A 200 -3.56 -14.58 19.28
N GLU A 201 -3.94 -15.03 20.49
CA GLU A 201 -3.13 -14.92 21.69
C GLU A 201 -1.82 -15.73 21.63
N SER A 202 -1.77 -16.81 20.86
CA SER A 202 -0.58 -17.66 20.69
C SER A 202 0.46 -17.00 19.77
N ALA A 203 0.00 -16.24 18.77
CA ALA A 203 0.87 -15.46 17.89
C ALA A 203 1.46 -14.24 18.61
N ALA A 204 0.69 -13.59 19.48
CA ALA A 204 1.16 -12.47 20.29
C ALA A 204 2.20 -12.90 21.34
N ARG A 205 2.05 -14.09 21.95
CA ARG A 205 3.04 -14.62 22.92
C ARG A 205 4.36 -15.02 22.29
N ALA A 206 4.38 -15.50 21.05
CA ALA A 206 5.62 -15.82 20.34
C ALA A 206 6.47 -14.58 20.04
N VAL A 207 5.85 -13.40 19.91
CA VAL A 207 6.54 -12.11 19.74
C VAL A 207 7.09 -11.60 21.07
N HIS A 208 6.39 -11.83 22.18
CA HIS A 208 6.85 -11.44 23.52
C HIS A 208 7.91 -12.37 24.13
N SER A 209 7.96 -13.65 23.76
CA SER A 209 9.01 -14.57 24.26
C SER A 209 10.37 -14.38 23.59
N TRP A 210 10.46 -13.55 22.55
CA TRP A 210 11.71 -13.24 21.85
C TRP A 210 12.30 -11.86 22.24
N THR A 211 11.53 -11.06 22.99
CA THR A 211 11.99 -9.85 23.65
C THR A 211 12.30 -10.15 25.12
N GLY A 212 13.29 -11.03 25.34
CA GLY A 212 13.86 -11.25 26.67
C GLY A 212 14.84 -10.14 27.04
N VAL A 213 14.32 -9.07 27.64
CA VAL A 213 15.00 -8.22 28.64
C VAL A 213 14.00 -7.94 29.76
#